data_AF-A0A7J8QY29-F1
#
_entry.id   AF-A0A7J8QY29-F1
#
_cell.length_a   1.000
_cell.length_b   1.000
_cell.length_c   1.000
_cell.angle_alpha   90.00
_cell.angle_beta   90.00
_cell.angle_gamma   90.00
#
_symmetry.space_group_name_H-M   'P 1'
#
loop_
_entity.id
_entity.type
_entity.pdbx_description
1 polymer ?
#
loop_
_entity_poly.entity_id
_entity_poly.type
_entity_poly.pdbx_seq_one_letter_code
_entity_poly.pdbx_strand_id
1 'polypeptide(L)' 'GGRVIDVAKFGAKAGKKTNLSKSLLDTWKEACASTSLKKIVIPKGIYFLSTTTLDGPCKAPIELQVEGTVKALADLADF' A
#
# COMPACT_ATOMS: atom_id res chain seq x y z
N GLY A 1 -1.58 13.73 16.70
CA GLY A 1 -0.99 13.93 15.38
C GLY A 1 -0.70 12.58 14.73
N GLY A 2 -1.62 12.13 13.87
CA GLY A 2 -1.62 10.79 13.28
C GLY A 2 -0.44 10.56 12.33
N ARG A 3 0.45 9.65 12.73
CA ARG A 3 1.73 9.35 12.07
C ARG A 3 1.73 8.05 11.25
N VAL A 4 0.65 7.25 11.29
CA VAL A 4 0.60 5.93 10.66
C VAL A 4 -0.69 5.78 9.86
N ILE A 5 -0.55 5.48 8.57
CA ILE A 5 -1.66 5.06 7.71
C ILE A 5 -1.53 3.56 7.49
N ASP A 6 -2.54 2.82 7.94
CA ASP A 6 -2.60 1.37 7.83
C ASP A 6 -3.48 1.00 6.63
N VAL A 7 -2.93 0.20 5.71
CA VAL A 7 -3.64 -0.26 4.51
C VAL A 7 -4.87 -1.12 4.84
N ALA A 8 -4.95 -1.72 6.04
CA ALA A 8 -6.14 -2.42 6.52
C ALA A 8 -7.35 -1.49 6.65
N LYS A 9 -7.13 -0.19 6.89
CA LYS A 9 -8.21 0.82 6.89
C LYS A 9 -8.84 1.04 5.52
N PHE A 10 -8.14 0.61 4.45
CA PHE A 10 -8.59 0.70 3.07
C PHE A 10 -9.06 -0.65 2.52
N GLY A 11 -9.43 -1.59 3.40
CA GLY A 11 -10.09 -2.84 3.01
C GLY A 11 -9.14 -4.01 2.73
N ALA A 12 -7.83 -3.86 3.01
CA ALA A 12 -6.88 -4.96 2.90
C ALA A 12 -7.23 -6.09 3.89
N LYS A 13 -7.54 -7.28 3.38
CA LYS A 13 -7.82 -8.48 4.18
C LYS A 13 -6.75 -9.54 3.90
N ALA A 14 -6.03 -9.96 4.93
CA ALA A 14 -5.08 -11.06 4.81
C ALA A 14 -5.81 -12.38 4.50
N GLY A 15 -5.21 -13.23 3.67
CA GLY A 15 -5.61 -14.65 3.52
C GLY A 15 -6.70 -14.98 2.50
N LYS A 16 -7.51 -14.02 2.05
CA LYS A 16 -8.24 -14.15 0.77
C LYS A 16 -7.31 -13.65 -0.33
N LYS A 17 -7.47 -14.06 -1.59
CA LYS A 17 -6.73 -13.51 -2.76
C LYS A 17 -7.13 -12.04 -3.02
N THR A 18 -7.09 -11.20 -1.99
CA THR A 18 -7.50 -9.81 -2.02
C THR A 18 -6.34 -9.00 -2.57
N ASN A 19 -6.57 -8.40 -3.73
CA ASN A 19 -5.63 -7.51 -4.38
C ASN A 19 -5.49 -6.21 -3.55
N LEU A 20 -4.28 -5.94 -3.06
CA LEU A 20 -3.93 -4.74 -2.28
C LEU A 20 -3.72 -3.51 -3.17
N SER A 21 -3.56 -3.65 -4.50
CA SER A 21 -3.11 -2.57 -5.38
C SER A 21 -3.91 -1.28 -5.22
N LYS A 22 -5.25 -1.38 -5.20
CA LYS A 22 -6.11 -0.20 -5.00
C LYS A 22 -5.89 0.46 -3.63
N SER A 23 -5.90 -0.33 -2.56
CA SER A 23 -5.71 0.16 -1.19
C SER A 23 -4.34 0.82 -1.02
N LEU A 24 -3.29 0.24 -1.61
CA LEU A 24 -1.93 0.78 -1.57
C LEU A 24 -1.84 2.10 -2.35
N LEU A 25 -2.43 2.19 -3.55
CA LEU A 25 -2.44 3.42 -4.36
C LEU A 25 -3.22 4.55 -3.68
N ASP A 26 -4.39 4.26 -3.13
CA ASP A 26 -5.22 5.26 -2.46
C ASP A 26 -4.48 5.79 -1.21
N THR A 27 -3.82 4.90 -0.45
CA THR A 27 -2.97 5.27 0.69
C THR A 27 -1.75 6.09 0.26
N TRP A 28 -1.10 5.72 -0.84
CA TRP A 28 0.05 6.43 -1.39
C TRP A 28 -0.30 7.86 -1.82
N LYS A 29 -1.45 8.05 -2.49
CA LYS A 29 -1.94 9.38 -2.88
C LYS A 29 -2.19 10.28 -1.66
N GLU A 30 -2.79 9.74 -0.61
CA GLU A 30 -2.99 10.47 0.65
C GLU A 30 -1.65 10.87 1.27
N ALA A 31 -0.69 9.94 1.30
CA ALA A 31 0.64 10.21 1.82
C ALA A 31 1.38 11.29 1.01
N CYS A 32 1.33 11.23 -0.34
CA CYS A 32 1.97 12.21 -1.22
C CYS A 32 1.37 13.61 -1.12
N ALA A 33 0.07 13.72 -0.81
CA ALA A 33 -0.57 15.00 -0.59
C ALA A 33 -0.17 15.66 0.75
N SER A 34 0.44 14.91 1.67
CA SER A 34 0.85 15.43 2.98
C SER A 34 2.12 16.26 2.91
N THR A 35 2.13 17.37 3.63
CA THR A 35 3.29 18.25 3.83
C THR A 35 4.23 17.78 4.95
N SER A 36 3.96 16.61 5.54
CA SER A 36 4.72 16.03 6.64
C SER A 36 5.11 14.60 6.31
N LEU A 37 6.18 14.09 6.93
CA LEU A 37 6.59 12.69 6.75
C LEU A 37 5.42 11.74 7.07
N LYS A 38 5.17 10.80 6.16
CA LYS A 38 4.13 9.77 6.32
C LYS A 38 4.74 8.38 6.29
N LYS A 39 4.19 7.52 7.16
CA LYS A 39 4.50 6.10 7.19
C LYS A 39 3.28 5.29 6.77
N ILE A 40 3.45 4.50 5.71
CA ILE A 40 2.48 3.53 5.21
C ILE A 40 2.93 2.16 5.72
N VAL A 41 2.05 1.45 6.43
CA VAL A 41 2.36 0.12 6.96
C VAL A 41 1.51 -0.93 6.26
N ILE A 42 2.17 -1.97 5.73
CA ILE A 42 1.54 -3.23 5.34
C ILE A 42 1.73 -4.21 6.51
N PRO A 43 0.69 -4.48 7.30
CA PRO A 43 0.82 -5.26 8.52
C PRO A 43 1.12 -6.73 8.23
N LYS A 44 1.37 -7.52 9.28
CA LYS A 44 1.61 -8.96 9.17
C LYS A 44 0.43 -9.68 8.50
N GLY A 45 0.72 -10.50 7.50
CA GLY A 45 -0.27 -11.24 6.71
C GLY A 45 0.25 -11.58 5.31
N ILE A 46 -0.50 -12.34 4.52
CA ILE A 46 -0.21 -12.55 3.09
C ILE A 46 -1.15 -11.67 2.27
N TYR A 47 -0.55 -10.81 1.45
CA TYR A 47 -1.24 -9.89 0.55
C TYR A 47 -0.83 -10.19 -0.90
N PHE A 48 -1.78 -10.00 -1.81
CA PHE A 48 -1.54 -10.15 -3.23
C PHE A 48 -1.52 -8.76 -3.88
N LEU A 49 -0.63 -8.53 -4.84
CA LEU A 49 -0.44 -7.24 -5.49
C LEU A 49 -0.30 -7.45 -7.00
N SER A 50 -1.10 -6.73 -7.79
CA SER A 50 -0.86 -6.54 -9.24
C SER A 50 0.19 -5.45 -9.44
N THR A 51 0.74 -5.33 -10.65
CA THR A 51 1.64 -4.23 -11.01
C THR A 51 1.06 -2.88 -10.56
N THR A 52 1.80 -2.17 -9.72
CA THR A 52 1.35 -0.93 -9.08
C THR A 52 2.50 0.06 -9.07
N THR A 53 2.31 1.21 -9.71
CA THR A 53 3.33 2.27 -9.76
C THR A 53 3.09 3.27 -8.63
N LEU A 54 4.10 3.46 -7.79
CA LEU A 54 4.09 4.42 -6.69
C LEU A 54 4.78 5.71 -7.11
N ASP A 55 4.04 6.58 -7.79
CA ASP A 55 4.59 7.79 -8.40
C ASP A 55 4.34 9.06 -7.57
N GLY A 56 5.20 10.05 -7.82
CA GLY A 56 5.07 11.42 -7.33
C GLY A 56 4.44 12.38 -8.35
N PRO A 57 4.47 13.69 -8.10
CA PRO A 57 5.23 14.36 -7.04
C PRO A 57 4.60 14.25 -5.64
N CYS A 58 5.42 14.00 -4.62
CA CYS A 58 5.00 13.93 -3.22
C CYS A 58 5.58 15.13 -2.46
N LYS A 59 4.78 15.77 -1.60
CA LYS A 59 5.16 17.02 -0.92
C LYS A 59 6.11 16.82 0.26
N ALA A 60 6.28 15.58 0.72
CA ALA A 60 7.15 15.19 1.82
C ALA A 60 7.63 13.74 1.64
N PRO A 61 8.68 13.30 2.37
CA PRO A 61 9.14 11.92 2.35
C PRO A 61 8.07 10.93 2.83
N ILE A 62 8.04 9.76 2.20
CA ILE A 62 7.12 8.66 2.54
C ILE A 62 7.95 7.42 2.88
N GLU A 63 7.67 6.83 4.04
CA GLU A 63 8.22 5.54 4.46
C GLU A 63 7.18 4.46 4.18
N LEU A 64 7.53 3.46 3.36
CA LEU A 64 6.72 2.25 3.17
C LEU A 64 7.33 1.11 4.00
N GLN A 65 6.63 0.70 5.06
CA GLN A 65 7.05 -0.37 5.95
C GLN A 65 6.23 -1.64 5.66
N VAL A 66 6.90 -2.72 5.28
CA VAL A 66 6.28 -4.01 5.01
C VAL A 66 6.59 -4.99 6.12
N GLU A 67 5.61 -5.31 6.96
CA GLU A 67 5.72 -6.30 8.04
C GLU A 67 5.16 -7.67 7.64
N GLY A 68 4.34 -7.73 6.59
CA GLY A 68 3.77 -8.96 6.03
C GLY A 68 4.54 -9.51 4.83
N THR A 69 3.88 -10.40 4.08
CA THR A 69 4.35 -10.96 2.82
C THR A 69 3.53 -10.40 1.67
N VAL A 70 4.18 -9.77 0.70
CA VAL A 70 3.56 -9.32 -0.55
C VAL A 70 3.89 -10.32 -1.64
N LYS A 71 2.87 -10.90 -2.26
CA LYS A 71 3.00 -11.82 -3.39
C LYS A 71 2.48 -11.15 -4.65
N ALA A 72 3.19 -11.33 -5.77
CA ALA A 72 2.63 -10.99 -7.07
C ALA A 72 1.37 -11.83 -7.31
N LEU A 73 0.33 -11.21 -7.87
CA LEU A 73 -0.75 -11.97 -8.51
C LEU A 73 -0.16 -12.63 -9.75
N ALA A 74 -0.20 -13.96 -9.78
CA ALA A 74 0.37 -14.76 -10.87
C ALA A 74 -0.53 -14.80 -12.12
N ASP A 75 -1.56 -13.95 -12.19
CA ASP A 75 -2.48 -13.97 -13.33
C ASP A 75 -1.81 -13.30 -14.53
N LEU A 76 -1.43 -14.16 -15.49
CA LEU A 76 -0.83 -13.80 -16.78
C LEU A 76 -1.74 -12.95 -17.68
N ALA A 77 -2.98 -12.67 -17.23
CA ALA A 77 -3.93 -11.79 -17.92
C ALA A 77 -3.74 -10.29 -17.60
N ASP A 78 -2.88 -9.96 -16.63
CA ASP A 78 -2.61 -8.57 -16.19
C ASP A 78 -1.26 -8.01 -16.68
N PHE A 79 -0.53 -8.73 -17.54
CA PHE A 79 0.69 -8.24 -18.21
C PHE A 79 0.38 -7.67 -19.60
#